data_AF-A0AAU4TRV5-F1
#
_entry.id   AF-A0AAU4TRV5-F1
#
_cell.length_a   1.000
_cell.length_b   1.000
_cell.length_c   1.000
_cell.angle_alpha   90.00
_cell.angle_beta   90.00
_cell.angle_gamma   90.00
#
_symmetry.space_group_name_H-M   'P 1'
#
loop_
_entity.id
_entity.type
_entity.pdbx_description
1 polymer ?
#
loop_
_entity_poly.entity_id
_entity_poly.type
_entity_poly.pdbx_seq_one_letter_code
_entity_poly.pdbx_strand_id
1 'polypeptide(L)'
;MGRWVILVDRSMGNHRDVDEVAHFEGTRDEARARLYELACTHRPGGGRRQKRRQVYRIGDGDAYYVSIEALMATIRVEYRLGELAWSTHPESWPWAWK
;
A
#
# COMPACT_ATOMS: atom_id res chain seq x y z
N MET A 1 -2.53 -13.61 -15.63
CA MET A 1 -1.94 -13.05 -14.39
C MET A 1 -1.50 -11.64 -14.71
N GLY A 2 -1.69 -10.72 -13.77
CA GLY A 2 -1.28 -9.31 -13.90
C GLY A 2 -0.03 -9.03 -13.08
N ARG A 3 0.53 -7.85 -13.32
CA ARG A 3 1.65 -7.30 -12.55
C ARG A 3 1.12 -6.19 -11.67
N TRP A 4 1.44 -6.27 -10.39
CA TRP A 4 0.80 -5.45 -9.38
C TRP A 4 1.85 -4.68 -8.59
N VAL A 5 1.50 -3.44 -8.25
CA VAL A 5 2.17 -2.62 -7.25
C VAL A 5 1.16 -2.28 -6.16
N ILE A 6 1.62 -2.24 -4.90
CA ILE A 6 0.84 -1.67 -3.80
C ILE A 6 1.44 -0.32 -3.46
N LEU A 7 0.60 0.71 -3.60
CA LEU A 7 0.94 2.09 -3.32
C LEU A 7 0.44 2.47 -1.92
N VAL A 8 1.20 3.31 -1.22
CA VAL A 8 0.81 3.92 0.05
C VAL A 8 0.84 5.42 -0.09
N ASP A 9 -0.35 6.03 -0.07
CA ASP A 9 -0.51 7.47 0.02
C ASP A 9 -0.47 7.89 1.48
N ARG A 10 0.49 8.74 1.83
CA ARG A 10 0.61 9.37 3.15
C ARG A 10 0.32 10.84 3.01
N SER A 11 -0.79 11.26 3.59
CA SER A 11 -1.11 12.68 3.73
C SER A 11 -0.65 13.19 5.10
N MET A 12 0.40 14.01 5.13
CA MET A 12 0.83 14.75 6.33
C MET A 12 0.77 16.25 6.05
N GLY A 13 -0.28 16.91 6.53
CA GLY A 13 -0.51 18.33 6.27
C GLY A 13 -0.71 18.60 4.77
N ASN A 14 0.07 19.51 4.19
CA ASN A 14 0.05 19.82 2.75
C ASN A 14 0.98 18.92 1.91
N HIS A 15 1.68 17.97 2.53
CA HIS A 15 2.56 17.06 1.80
C HIS A 15 1.85 15.73 1.53
N ARG A 16 1.79 15.37 0.25
CA ARG A 16 1.27 14.09 -0.23
C ARG A 16 2.45 13.30 -0.76
N ASP A 17 2.77 12.23 -0.06
CA ASP A 17 3.87 11.33 -0.41
C ASP A 17 3.27 9.97 -0.83
N VAL A 18 3.75 9.42 -1.92
CA VAL A 18 3.27 8.14 -2.48
C VAL A 18 4.45 7.19 -2.57
N ASP A 19 4.40 6.12 -1.76
CA ASP A 19 5.44 5.09 -1.74
C ASP A 19 4.95 3.80 -2.41
N GLU A 20 5.85 3.13 -3.11
CA GLU A 20 5.66 1.74 -3.58
C GLU A 20 6.17 0.78 -2.50
N VAL A 21 5.29 -0.06 -1.95
CA VAL A 21 5.65 -0.94 -0.80
C VAL A 21 5.83 -2.41 -1.18
N ALA A 22 5.26 -2.83 -2.31
CA ALA A 22 5.39 -4.19 -2.80
C ALA A 22 5.11 -4.26 -4.30
N HIS A 23 5.88 -5.11 -4.98
CA HIS A 23 5.68 -5.46 -6.37
C HIS A 23 5.62 -6.97 -6.53
N PHE A 24 4.73 -7.46 -7.38
CA PHE A 24 4.57 -8.89 -7.60
C PHE A 24 3.73 -9.21 -8.84
N GLU A 25 3.81 -10.45 -9.29
CA GLU A 25 2.90 -11.00 -10.28
C GLU A 25 1.85 -11.87 -9.60
N GLY A 26 0.63 -11.90 -10.15
CA GLY A 26 -0.44 -12.74 -9.62
C GLY A 26 -1.80 -12.46 -10.24
N THR A 27 -2.81 -13.17 -9.79
CA THR A 27 -4.21 -12.88 -10.06
C THR A 27 -4.68 -11.64 -9.29
N ARG A 28 -5.81 -11.06 -9.71
CA ARG A 28 -6.42 -9.93 -9.00
C ARG A 28 -6.80 -10.30 -7.56
N ASP A 29 -7.24 -11.53 -7.33
CA ASP A 29 -7.62 -12.01 -6.00
C ASP A 29 -6.40 -12.16 -5.07
N GLU A 30 -5.29 -12.71 -5.58
CA GLU A 30 -4.02 -12.73 -4.84
C GLU A 30 -3.52 -11.32 -4.53
N ALA A 31 -3.67 -10.39 -5.48
CA ALA A 31 -3.28 -9.01 -5.29
C ALA A 31 -4.11 -8.30 -4.22
N ARG A 32 -5.43 -8.52 -4.20
CA ARG A 32 -6.34 -8.02 -3.15
C ARG A 32 -6.04 -8.63 -1.78
N ALA A 33 -5.73 -9.91 -1.73
CA ALA A 33 -5.34 -10.58 -0.49
C ALA A 33 -4.06 -9.96 0.10
N ARG A 34 -3.03 -9.75 -0.73
CA ARG A 34 -1.78 -9.07 -0.31
C ARG A 34 -2.00 -7.62 0.08
N LEU A 35 -2.86 -6.90 -0.62
CA LEU A 35 -3.24 -5.53 -0.28
C LEU A 35 -3.86 -5.46 1.12
N TYR A 36 -4.82 -6.36 1.41
CA TYR A 36 -5.43 -6.43 2.73
C TYR A 36 -4.42 -6.77 3.82
N GLU A 37 -3.53 -7.73 3.58
CA GLU A 37 -2.46 -8.10 4.50
C GLU A 37 -1.56 -6.88 4.82
N LEU A 38 -1.13 -6.14 3.79
CA LEU A 38 -0.30 -4.95 3.97
C LEU A 38 -1.04 -3.82 4.69
N ALA A 39 -2.30 -3.56 4.34
CA ALA A 39 -3.12 -2.58 5.06
C ALA A 39 -3.22 -2.92 6.57
N CYS A 40 -3.26 -4.21 6.90
CA CYS A 40 -3.34 -4.71 8.27
C CYS A 40 -2.01 -4.76 9.02
N THR A 41 -0.86 -4.81 8.34
CA THR A 41 0.44 -5.11 8.96
C THR A 41 1.52 -4.05 8.73
N HIS A 42 1.60 -3.44 7.54
CA HIS A 42 2.65 -2.48 7.16
C HIS A 42 2.69 -1.28 8.11
N ARG A 43 3.87 -0.84 8.57
CA ARG A 43 4.00 0.24 9.58
C ARG A 43 4.50 1.54 8.94
N PRO A 44 3.60 2.43 8.47
CA PRO A 44 4.00 3.72 7.94
C PRO A 44 4.55 4.61 9.07
N GLY A 45 5.71 5.24 8.85
CA GLY A 45 6.29 6.20 9.80
C GLY A 45 7.26 5.64 10.86
N GLY A 46 7.89 4.49 10.58
CA GLY A 46 9.14 4.05 11.24
C GLY A 46 9.15 4.12 12.77
N GLY A 47 8.66 3.07 13.44
CA GLY A 47 8.98 2.83 14.87
C GLY A 47 8.09 3.52 15.91
N ARG A 48 7.08 4.30 15.53
CA ARG A 48 6.10 4.82 16.52
C ARG A 48 5.26 3.67 17.10
N ARG A 49 5.09 3.64 18.43
CA ARG A 49 4.23 2.69 19.13
C ARG A 49 2.77 2.94 18.74
N GLN A 50 2.24 2.11 17.86
CA GLN A 50 0.85 2.13 17.42
C GLN A 50 -0.03 1.58 18.56
N LYS A 51 -1.04 2.35 18.96
CA LYS A 51 -2.00 1.96 20.00
C LYS A 51 -3.22 1.28 19.38
N ARG A 52 -3.73 1.86 18.28
CA ARG A 52 -4.93 1.40 17.60
C ARG A 52 -4.77 1.53 16.10
N ARG A 53 -5.31 0.57 15.36
CA ARG A 53 -5.40 0.57 13.90
C ARG A 53 -6.83 0.24 13.50
N GLN A 54 -7.38 1.01 12.59
CA GLN A 54 -8.65 0.74 11.92
C GLN A 54 -8.41 0.70 10.43
N VAL A 55 -8.93 -0.34 9.76
CA VAL A 55 -8.77 -0.59 8.34
C VAL A 55 -10.15 -0.60 7.71
N TYR A 56 -10.35 0.23 6.70
CA TYR A 56 -11.63 0.40 6.00
C TYR A 56 -11.42 0.06 4.53
N ARG A 57 -12.26 -0.81 3.99
CA ARG A 57 -12.27 -1.09 2.55
C ARG A 57 -12.87 0.10 1.81
N ILE A 58 -12.24 0.52 0.71
CA ILE A 58 -12.71 1.58 -0.17
C ILE A 58 -12.88 1.03 -1.59
N GLY A 59 -13.95 1.48 -2.27
CA GLY A 59 -14.31 1.00 -3.60
C GLY A 59 -14.58 -0.51 -3.61
N ASP A 60 -14.27 -1.15 -4.73
CA ASP A 60 -14.54 -2.58 -4.95
C ASP A 60 -13.48 -3.52 -4.36
N GLY A 61 -12.75 -3.06 -3.34
CA GLY A 61 -11.71 -3.84 -2.66
C GLY A 61 -10.30 -3.66 -3.17
N ASP A 62 -10.08 -2.72 -4.09
CA ASP A 62 -8.75 -2.37 -4.63
C ASP A 62 -8.06 -1.25 -3.84
N ALA A 63 -8.70 -0.76 -2.77
CA ALA A 63 -8.12 0.22 -1.86
C ALA A 63 -8.56 0.00 -0.40
N TYR A 64 -7.69 0.42 0.53
CA TYR A 64 -7.97 0.46 1.95
C TYR A 64 -7.50 1.76 2.57
N TYR A 65 -8.38 2.44 3.30
CA TYR A 65 -8.01 3.54 4.17
C TYR A 65 -7.69 3.01 5.56
N VAL A 66 -6.56 3.46 6.13
CA VAL A 66 -6.08 3.02 7.43
C VAL A 66 -5.84 4.23 8.32
N SER A 67 -6.54 4.25 9.45
CA SER A 67 -6.31 5.21 10.53
C SER A 67 -5.52 4.52 11.64
N ILE A 68 -4.36 5.10 11.99
CA ILE A 68 -3.45 4.56 13.00
C ILE A 68 -3.27 5.61 14.09
N GLU A 69 -3.74 5.31 15.29
CA GLU A 69 -3.49 6.13 16.47
C GLU A 69 -2.14 5.73 17.07
N ALA A 70 -1.19 6.67 17.09
CA ALA A 70 0.09 6.54 17.77
C ALA A 70 0.16 7.49 18.97
N LEU A 71 1.17 7.32 19.83
CA LEU A 71 1.30 8.04 21.10
C LEU A 71 1.16 9.58 20.99
N MET A 72 1.64 10.19 19.91
CA MET A 72 1.66 11.65 19.72
C MET A 72 0.93 12.14 18.47
N ALA A 73 0.40 11.25 17.63
CA ALA A 73 -0.24 11.63 16.38
C ALA A 73 -1.17 10.53 15.87
N THR A 74 -2.18 10.92 15.09
CA THR A 74 -2.92 10.00 14.23
C THR A 74 -2.34 10.06 12.84
N ILE A 75 -1.95 8.91 12.30
CA ILE A 75 -1.45 8.75 10.94
C ILE A 75 -2.59 8.19 10.10
N ARG A 76 -2.85 8.81 8.96
CA ARG A 76 -3.84 8.36 7.98
C ARG A 76 -3.10 8.01 6.71
N VAL A 77 -3.32 6.78 6.23
CA VAL A 77 -2.73 6.31 4.99
C VAL A 77 -3.78 5.62 4.15
N GLU A 78 -3.59 5.67 2.84
CA GLU A 78 -4.39 4.89 1.90
C GLU A 78 -3.51 3.91 1.16
N TYR A 79 -3.87 2.63 1.21
CA TYR A 79 -3.25 1.58 0.42
C TYR A 79 -4.07 1.36 -0.84
N ARG A 80 -3.43 1.31 -2.00
CA ARG A 80 -4.10 1.09 -3.29
C ARG A 80 -3.39 0.04 -4.12
N LEU A 81 -4.16 -0.72 -4.87
CA LEU A 81 -3.66 -1.60 -5.91
C LEU A 81 -3.43 -0.82 -7.21
N GLY A 82 -2.27 -1.02 -7.84
CA GLY A 82 -2.01 -0.59 -9.21
C GLY A 82 -1.68 -1.80 -10.07
N GLU A 83 -2.33 -1.93 -11.23
CA GLU A 83 -1.94 -2.90 -12.26
C GLU A 83 -0.98 -2.23 -13.25
N LEU A 84 0.13 -2.89 -13.58
CA LEU A 84 1.04 -2.41 -14.60
C LEU A 84 0.39 -2.54 -15.98
N ALA A 85 -0.09 -1.42 -16.51
CA ALA A 85 -0.72 -1.37 -17.83
C ALA A 85 0.30 -1.32 -18.98
N TRP A 86 1.49 -0.76 -18.74
CA TRP A 86 2.54 -0.60 -19.76
C TRP A 86 3.92 -0.37 -19.11
N SER A 87 4.98 -0.85 -19.76
CA SER A 87 6.37 -0.63 -19.34
C SER A 87 7.29 -0.58 -20.57
N THR A 88 8.36 0.22 -20.48
CA THR A 88 9.47 0.22 -21.45
C THR A 88 10.47 -0.91 -21.22
N HIS A 89 10.43 -1.57 -20.04
CA HIS A 89 11.36 -2.63 -19.69
C HIS A 89 10.84 -3.99 -20.15
N PRO A 90 11.73 -4.91 -20.57
CA PRO A 90 11.34 -6.25 -20.95
C PRO A 90 10.65 -6.98 -19.79
N GLU A 91 9.80 -7.94 -20.13
CA GLU A 91 8.95 -8.65 -19.18
C GLU A 91 9.73 -9.28 -18.02
N SER A 92 11.02 -9.56 -18.16
CA SER A 92 11.85 -10.19 -17.13
C SER A 92 12.50 -9.25 -16.11
N TRP A 93 12.25 -7.93 -16.14
CA TRP A 93 12.97 -7.01 -15.27
C TRP A 93 12.59 -7.19 -13.78
N PRO A 94 13.51 -7.66 -12.92
CA PRO A 94 13.21 -7.84 -11.52
C PRO A 94 13.33 -6.48 -10.84
N TRP A 95 12.33 -6.19 -10.02
CA TRP A 95 12.03 -5.00 -9.25
C TRP A 95 13.08 -4.77 -8.14
N ALA A 96 14.35 -4.75 -8.53
CA ALA A 96 15.51 -4.48 -7.68
C ALA A 96 15.58 -2.98 -7.37
N TRP A 97 14.69 -2.54 -6.48
CA TRP A 97 14.86 -1.28 -5.77
C TRP A 97 14.99 -1.58 -4.28
N LYS A 98 16.20 -2.03 -3.91
CA LYS A 98 16.87 -1.72 -2.65
C LYS A 98 18.38 -1.94 -2.80
#